data_AF-A0AAW5FB84-F1
#
_entry.id   AF-A0AAW5FB84-F1
#
_cell.length_a   1.000
_cell.length_b   1.000
_cell.length_c   1.000
_cell.angle_alpha   90.00
_cell.angle_beta   90.00
_cell.angle_gamma   90.00
#
_symmetry.space_group_name_H-M   'P 1'
#
loop_
_entity.id
_entity.type
_entity.pdbx_description
1 polymer ?
#
loop_
_entity_poly.entity_id
_entity_poly.type
_entity_poly.pdbx_seq_one_letter_code
_entity_poly.pdbx_strand_id
1 'polypeptide(L)'
;MNKDKLILKDGTEIALEAGASLGALQVASVDRAAMLATWQQLRPDNLSQVQIKNGAGLTVGTYTDLVLVSETSVVAPDGKVLTTYSLRPKTDVERLTERVAVVEEGQQVQDGAINDVAKLAGSLAEQAGGMS
;
A
#
# COMPACT_ATOMS: atom_id res chain seq x y z
N MET A 1 25.43 -19.80 -0.47
CA MET A 1 24.17 -19.65 0.30
C MET A 1 23.27 -18.73 -0.51
N ASN A 2 22.02 -19.12 -0.75
CA ASN A 2 21.09 -18.27 -1.50
C ASN A 2 20.68 -17.08 -0.65
N LYS A 3 20.40 -15.94 -1.28
CA LYS A 3 19.91 -14.74 -0.61
C LYS A 3 18.47 -14.93 -0.14
N ASP A 4 18.13 -14.25 0.95
CA ASP A 4 16.75 -14.07 1.35
C ASP A 4 16.03 -13.17 0.32
N LYS A 5 14.71 -13.25 0.27
CA LYS A 5 13.89 -12.55 -0.71
C LYS A 5 12.69 -11.89 -0.06
N LEU A 6 12.41 -10.67 -0.48
CA LEU A 6 11.11 -10.02 -0.31
C LEU A 6 10.22 -10.43 -1.48
N ILE A 7 9.03 -10.94 -1.19
CA ILE A 7 8.02 -11.30 -2.19
C ILE A 7 6.87 -10.32 -2.05
N LEU A 8 6.62 -9.52 -3.08
CA LEU A 8 5.53 -8.56 -3.13
C LEU A 8 4.21 -9.25 -3.52
N LYS A 9 3.08 -8.57 -3.31
CA LYS A 9 1.75 -9.10 -3.63
C LYS A 9 1.60 -9.57 -5.08
N ASP A 10 2.17 -8.85 -6.03
CA ASP A 10 2.15 -9.21 -7.45
C ASP A 10 3.08 -10.38 -7.83
N GLY A 11 3.78 -10.95 -6.84
CA GLY A 11 4.73 -12.04 -7.03
C GLY A 11 6.14 -11.59 -7.37
N THR A 12 6.40 -10.28 -7.49
CA THR A 12 7.76 -9.76 -7.70
C THR A 12 8.67 -10.19 -6.56
N GLU A 13 9.84 -10.75 -6.92
CA GLU A 13 10.87 -11.14 -5.96
C GLU A 13 12.02 -10.13 -5.96
N ILE A 14 12.39 -9.65 -4.76
CA ILE A 14 13.53 -8.76 -4.56
C ILE A 14 14.54 -9.47 -3.66
N ALA A 15 15.76 -9.66 -4.15
CA ALA A 15 16.83 -10.28 -3.38
C ALA A 15 17.37 -9.33 -2.29
N LEU A 16 17.53 -9.85 -1.08
CA LEU A 16 17.98 -9.10 0.09
C LEU A 16 19.44 -9.43 0.43
N GLU A 17 20.19 -8.43 0.85
CA GLU A 17 21.51 -8.64 1.45
C GLU A 17 21.39 -9.27 2.84
N ALA A 18 22.48 -9.89 3.30
CA ALA A 18 22.52 -10.52 4.62
C ALA A 18 22.28 -9.51 5.74
N GLY A 19 21.47 -9.88 6.74
CA GLY A 19 21.14 -9.00 7.86
C GLY A 19 20.03 -8.00 7.59
N ALA A 20 19.37 -8.07 6.43
CA ALA A 20 18.19 -7.27 6.13
C ALA A 20 17.07 -7.51 7.15
N SER A 21 16.41 -6.43 7.57
CA SER A 21 15.23 -6.45 8.42
C SER A 21 14.15 -5.55 7.81
N LEU A 22 12.89 -5.69 8.22
CA LEU A 22 11.79 -4.93 7.61
C LEU A 22 12.03 -3.42 7.58
N GLY A 23 12.60 -2.86 8.66
CA GLY A 23 12.94 -1.43 8.76
C GLY A 23 14.26 -1.04 8.08
N ALA A 24 15.03 -2.00 7.56
CA ALA A 24 16.32 -1.79 6.91
C ALA A 24 16.58 -2.93 5.89
N LEU A 25 15.76 -2.98 4.83
CA LEU A 25 15.91 -3.94 3.75
C LEU A 25 17.00 -3.47 2.80
N GLN A 26 18.11 -4.19 2.76
CA GLN A 26 19.24 -3.87 1.89
C GLN A 26 19.14 -4.64 0.57
N VAL A 27 19.23 -3.92 -0.55
CA VAL A 27 19.12 -4.46 -1.91
C VAL A 27 20.26 -3.92 -2.77
N ALA A 28 21.04 -4.82 -3.37
CA ALA A 28 22.05 -4.46 -4.37
C ALA A 28 21.45 -4.42 -5.78
N SER A 29 21.63 -3.31 -6.46
CA SER A 29 21.24 -3.08 -7.86
C SER A 29 22.47 -2.90 -8.74
N VAL A 30 22.39 -3.40 -9.97
CA VAL A 30 23.51 -3.33 -10.94
C VAL A 30 23.81 -1.89 -11.39
N ASP A 31 22.81 -1.01 -11.34
CA ASP A 31 22.90 0.40 -11.67
C ASP A 31 21.72 1.19 -11.06
N ARG A 32 21.65 2.49 -11.36
CA ARG A 32 20.57 3.38 -10.91
C ARG A 32 19.21 3.05 -11.53
N ALA A 33 19.17 2.50 -12.75
CA ALA A 33 17.92 2.17 -13.41
C ALA A 33 17.27 0.93 -12.77
N ALA A 34 18.06 -0.09 -12.44
CA ALA A 34 17.63 -1.27 -11.70
C ALA A 34 17.16 -0.92 -10.27
N MET A 35 17.86 0.02 -9.61
CA MET A 35 17.42 0.54 -8.31
C MET A 35 16.05 1.23 -8.42
N LEU A 36 15.89 2.12 -9.41
CA LEU A 36 14.62 2.82 -9.63
C LEU A 36 13.48 1.84 -9.94
N ALA A 37 13.74 0.83 -10.78
CA ALA A 37 12.77 -0.21 -11.09
C ALA A 37 12.32 -0.96 -9.82
N THR A 38 13.25 -1.29 -8.93
CA THR A 38 12.94 -1.90 -7.62
C THR A 38 12.10 -0.97 -6.76
N TRP A 39 12.48 0.30 -6.65
CA TRP A 39 11.75 1.29 -5.86
C TRP A 39 10.31 1.48 -6.36
N GLN A 40 10.09 1.52 -7.68
CA GLN A 40 8.76 1.63 -8.27
C GLN A 40 7.84 0.45 -7.94
N GLN A 41 8.39 -0.72 -7.58
CA GLN A 41 7.59 -1.86 -7.13
C GLN A 41 7.11 -1.72 -5.69
N LEU A 42 7.73 -0.87 -4.87
CA LEU A 42 7.37 -0.65 -3.46
C LEU A 42 6.20 0.34 -3.33
N ARG A 43 5.14 0.11 -4.10
CA ARG A 43 3.88 0.87 -4.13
C ARG A 43 2.85 0.31 -3.14
N PRO A 44 1.85 1.10 -2.69
CA PRO A 44 0.88 0.66 -1.68
C PRO A 44 0.19 -0.67 -1.98
N ASP A 45 -0.21 -0.93 -3.24
CA ASP A 45 -0.84 -2.20 -3.61
C ASP A 45 0.09 -3.40 -3.39
N ASN A 46 1.35 -3.30 -3.84
CA ASN A 46 2.34 -4.36 -3.64
C ASN A 46 2.75 -4.54 -2.19
N LEU A 47 2.70 -3.46 -1.40
CA LEU A 47 3.01 -3.45 0.02
C LEU A 47 1.82 -3.86 0.91
N SER A 48 0.61 -4.01 0.35
CA SER A 48 -0.56 -4.48 1.11
C SER A 48 -0.41 -5.92 1.59
N GLN A 49 0.42 -6.73 0.92
CA GLN A 49 0.80 -8.08 1.36
C GLN A 49 2.22 -8.40 0.89
N VAL A 50 3.09 -8.77 1.84
CA VAL A 50 4.50 -9.06 1.58
C VAL A 50 4.94 -10.27 2.37
N GLN A 51 5.78 -11.12 1.77
CA GLN A 51 6.44 -12.24 2.45
C GLN A 51 7.96 -12.07 2.43
N ILE A 52 8.62 -12.55 3.48
CA ILE A 52 10.08 -12.75 3.48
C ILE A 52 10.33 -14.25 3.41
N LYS A 53 11.10 -14.68 2.41
CA LYS A 53 11.58 -16.05 2.26
C LYS A 53 13.07 -16.11 2.51
N ASN A 54 13.52 -17.10 3.27
CA ASN A 54 14.96 -17.32 3.45
C ASN A 54 15.60 -17.94 2.20
N GLY A 55 16.93 -18.07 2.18
CA GLY A 55 17.66 -18.71 1.08
C GLY A 55 17.25 -20.16 0.74
N ALA A 56 16.56 -20.87 1.64
CA ALA A 56 15.99 -22.20 1.38
C ALA A 56 14.57 -22.13 0.76
N GLY A 57 14.02 -20.93 0.56
CA GLY A 57 12.67 -20.70 0.04
C GLY A 57 11.56 -20.78 1.09
N LEU A 58 11.90 -20.96 2.37
CA LEU A 58 10.92 -21.01 3.46
C LEU A 58 10.46 -19.60 3.81
N THR A 59 9.15 -19.40 3.89
CA THR A 59 8.57 -18.15 4.41
C THR A 59 8.87 -18.00 5.89
N VAL A 60 9.66 -16.99 6.24
CA VAL A 60 10.06 -16.65 7.61
C VAL A 60 9.34 -15.42 8.16
N GLY A 61 8.61 -14.69 7.31
CA GLY A 61 7.77 -13.56 7.72
C GLY A 61 6.65 -13.30 6.71
N THR A 62 5.50 -12.85 7.21
CA THR A 62 4.38 -12.35 6.40
C THR A 62 3.88 -11.06 7.03
N TYR A 63 3.72 -10.03 6.21
CA TYR A 63 3.33 -8.69 6.64
C TYR A 63 2.22 -8.17 5.75
N THR A 64 1.32 -7.38 6.32
CA THR A 64 0.24 -6.72 5.59
C THR A 64 0.25 -5.23 5.88
N ASP A 65 -0.34 -4.46 4.96
CA ASP A 65 -0.48 -3.01 5.07
C ASP A 65 0.85 -2.32 5.37
N LEU A 66 1.90 -2.64 4.62
CA LEU A 66 3.18 -1.96 4.78
C LEU A 66 3.16 -0.59 4.10
N VAL A 67 3.97 0.30 4.63
CA VAL A 67 4.32 1.58 4.00
C VAL A 67 5.83 1.70 3.88
N LEU A 68 6.27 2.29 2.77
CA LEU A 68 7.65 2.71 2.59
C LEU A 68 7.87 4.03 3.34
N VAL A 69 8.75 4.03 4.33
CA VAL A 69 9.08 5.19 5.15
C VAL A 69 10.17 6.03 4.50
N SER A 70 11.24 5.37 4.05
CA SER A 70 12.39 6.02 3.45
C SER A 70 13.18 5.06 2.57
N GLU A 71 13.98 5.66 1.70
CA GLU A 71 14.96 5.01 0.84
C GLU A 71 16.28 5.79 0.98
N THR A 72 17.38 5.05 1.18
CA THR A 72 18.73 5.63 1.19
C THR A 72 19.67 4.79 0.34
N SER A 73 20.28 5.41 -0.66
CA SER A 73 21.18 4.76 -1.62
C SER A 73 22.63 5.22 -1.51
N VAL A 74 23.56 4.28 -1.67
CA VAL A 74 24.99 4.53 -1.88
C VAL A 74 25.40 3.99 -3.23
N VAL A 75 25.99 4.85 -4.07
CA VAL A 75 26.50 4.47 -5.39
C VAL A 75 27.99 4.15 -5.27
N ALA A 76 28.37 2.94 -5.67
CA ALA A 76 29.75 2.52 -5.73
C ALA A 76 30.48 3.11 -6.96
N PRO A 77 31.82 3.18 -6.94
CA PRO A 77 32.60 3.67 -8.10
C PRO A 77 32.37 2.89 -9.40
N ASP A 78 31.97 1.61 -9.31
CA ASP A 78 31.64 0.76 -10.46
C ASP A 78 30.20 0.97 -10.98
N GLY A 79 29.45 1.93 -10.41
CA GLY A 79 28.11 2.29 -10.82
C GLY A 79 26.98 1.49 -10.15
N LYS A 80 27.31 0.43 -9.40
CA LYS A 80 26.32 -0.33 -8.62
C LYS A 80 25.73 0.51 -7.50
N VAL A 81 24.52 0.16 -7.08
CA VAL A 81 23.80 0.89 -6.03
C VAL A 81 23.41 -0.08 -4.92
N LEU A 82 23.79 0.24 -3.69
CA LEU A 82 23.26 -0.42 -2.51
C LEU A 82 22.19 0.49 -1.91
N THR A 83 20.96 -0.02 -1.84
CA THR A 83 19.82 0.74 -1.35
C THR A 83 19.27 0.12 -0.08
N THR A 84 18.98 0.95 0.92
CA THR A 84 18.26 0.55 2.14
C THR A 84 16.85 1.11 2.08
N TYR A 85 15.85 0.23 2.02
CA TYR A 85 14.44 0.59 2.13
C TYR A 85 13.95 0.34 3.54
N SER A 86 13.28 1.33 4.14
CA SER A 86 12.68 1.18 5.46
C SER A 86 11.18 0.98 5.31
N LEU A 87 10.70 -0.22 5.64
CA LEU A 87 9.27 -0.54 5.65
C LEU A 87 8.76 -0.65 7.09
N ARG A 88 7.50 -0.28 7.30
CA ARG A 88 6.78 -0.56 8.53
C ARG A 88 5.31 -0.89 8.26
N PRO A 89 4.63 -1.62 9.15
CA PRO A 89 3.18 -1.69 9.12
C PRO A 89 2.55 -0.30 9.28
N LYS A 90 1.40 -0.09 8.64
CA LYS A 90 0.51 1.02 8.96
C LYS A 90 0.16 0.96 10.44
N THR A 91 0.10 2.13 11.05
CA THR A 91 -0.47 2.33 12.37
C THR A 91 -1.98 2.15 12.31
N ASP A 92 -2.60 1.89 13.47
CA ASP A 92 -4.06 1.79 13.55
C ASP A 92 -4.73 3.10 13.15
N VAL A 93 -4.11 4.25 13.44
CA VAL A 93 -4.61 5.57 13.03
C VAL A 93 -4.62 5.70 11.51
N GLU A 94 -3.54 5.31 10.81
CA GLU A 94 -3.50 5.35 9.34
C GLU A 94 -4.60 4.47 8.72
N ARG A 95 -4.79 3.26 9.24
CA ARG A 95 -5.87 2.34 8.80
C ARG A 95 -7.25 2.91 9.07
N LEU A 96 -7.45 3.55 10.21
CA LEU A 96 -8.73 4.18 10.56
C LEU A 96 -9.02 5.38 9.67
N THR A 97 -8.03 6.24 9.40
CA THR A 97 -8.18 7.38 8.49
C THR A 97 -8.64 6.93 7.11
N GLU A 98 -8.04 5.87 6.56
CA GLU A 98 -8.46 5.30 5.26
C GLU A 98 -9.91 4.79 5.30
N ARG A 99 -10.31 4.12 6.38
CA ARG A 99 -11.68 3.64 6.54
C ARG A 99 -12.69 4.77 6.72
N VAL A 100 -12.32 5.83 7.45
CA VAL A 100 -13.17 7.01 7.66
C VAL A 100 -13.43 7.70 6.33
N ALA A 101 -12.41 7.89 5.49
CA ALA A 101 -12.58 8.49 4.17
C ALA A 101 -13.61 7.72 3.31
N VAL A 102 -13.53 6.39 3.26
CA VAL A 102 -14.49 5.54 2.53
C VAL A 102 -15.92 5.68 3.10
N VAL A 103 -16.05 5.76 4.43
CA VAL A 103 -17.35 5.94 5.08
C VAL A 103 -17.94 7.32 4.76
N GLU A 104 -17.13 8.38 4.79
CA GLU A 104 -17.55 9.74 4.49
C GLU A 104 -18.00 9.89 3.03
N GLU A 105 -17.29 9.29 2.07
CA GLU A 105 -17.72 9.23 0.67
C GLU A 105 -19.08 8.52 0.52
N GLY A 106 -19.26 7.39 1.20
CA GLY A 106 -20.52 6.66 1.21
C GLY A 106 -21.68 7.48 1.81
N GLN A 107 -21.39 8.25 2.87
CA GLN A 107 -22.38 9.11 3.51
C GLN A 107 -22.86 10.22 2.58
N GLN A 108 -21.97 10.86 1.81
CA GLN A 108 -22.34 11.90 0.86
C GLN A 108 -23.30 11.38 -0.23
N VAL A 109 -23.07 10.16 -0.73
CA VAL A 109 -23.98 9.51 -1.69
C VAL A 109 -25.35 9.26 -1.06
N GLN A 110 -25.38 8.78 0.18
CA GLN A 110 -26.62 8.55 0.91
C GLN A 110 -27.39 9.85 1.18
N ASP A 111 -26.70 10.93 1.57
CA ASP A 111 -27.32 12.23 1.83
C ASP A 111 -27.99 12.80 0.58
N GLY A 112 -27.37 12.62 -0.60
CA GLY A 112 -27.98 12.95 -1.89
C GLY A 112 -29.27 12.16 -2.15
N ALA A 113 -29.24 10.84 -1.96
CA ALA A 113 -30.43 10.00 -2.13
C ALA A 113 -31.55 10.36 -1.13
N ILE A 114 -31.20 10.68 0.12
CA ILE A 114 -32.15 11.14 1.14
C ILE A 114 -32.79 12.47 0.70
N ASN A 115 -32.01 13.40 0.15
CA ASN A 115 -32.53 14.66 -0.37
C ASN A 115 -33.54 14.46 -1.49
N ASP A 116 -33.25 13.56 -2.42
CA ASP A 116 -34.14 13.24 -3.54
C ASP A 116 -35.45 12.60 -3.06
N VAL A 117 -35.37 11.67 -2.09
CA VAL A 117 -36.56 11.09 -1.45
C VAL A 117 -37.40 12.17 -0.75
N ALA A 118 -36.77 13.10 -0.03
CA ALA A 118 -37.46 14.20 0.62
C ALA A 118 -38.20 15.10 -0.38
N LYS A 119 -37.58 15.41 -1.53
CA LYS A 119 -38.21 16.17 -2.61
C LYS A 119 -39.40 15.43 -3.22
N LEU A 120 -39.25 14.14 -3.52
CA LEU A 120 -40.33 13.31 -4.07
C LEU A 120 -41.53 13.23 -3.12
N ALA A 121 -41.27 13.03 -1.82
CA ALA A 121 -42.31 13.01 -0.81
C ALA A 121 -43.05 14.36 -0.73
N GLY A 122 -42.31 15.48 -0.82
CA GLY A 122 -42.89 16.82 -0.90
C GLY A 122 -43.82 16.98 -2.11
N SER A 123 -43.34 16.62 -3.30
CA SER A 123 -44.15 16.68 -4.53
C SER A 123 -45.40 15.80 -4.48
N LEU A 124 -45.30 14.60 -3.89
CA LEU A 124 -46.47 13.71 -3.72
C LEU A 124 -47.49 14.29 -2.75
N ALA A 125 -47.04 14.89 -1.64
CA ALA A 125 -47.92 15.55 -0.67
C ALA A 125 -48.66 16.75 -1.30
N GLU A 126 -47.97 17.56 -2.11
CA GLU A 126 -48.58 18.66 -2.86
C GLU A 126 -49.64 18.15 -3.85
N GLN A 127 -49.35 17.09 -4.59
CA GLN A 127 -50.30 16.47 -5.51
C GLN A 127 -51.54 15.92 -4.78
N ALA A 128 -51.36 15.24 -3.64
CA ALA A 128 -52.47 14.71 -2.85
C ALA A 128 -53.33 15.82 -2.22
N GLY A 129 -52.72 16.92 -1.76
CA GLY A 129 -53.44 18.06 -1.18
C GLY A 129 -54.20 18.90 -2.20
N GLY A 130 -53.72 19.00 -3.45
CA GLY A 130 -54.39 19.71 -4.54
C GLY A 130 -55.56 18.95 -5.19
N MET A 131 -55.80 17.70 -4.79
CA MET A 131 -56.94 16.87 -5.24
C MET A 131 -58.18 16.97 -4.33
N SER A 132 -58.18 17.90 -3.36
CA SER A 132 -59.31 18.17 -2.44
C SER A 132 -60.19 19.32 -2.91
#